data_AF-A0ABD0LNI9-F1
#
_entry.id   AF-A0ABD0LNI9-F1
#
_cell.length_a   1.000
_cell.length_b   1.000
_cell.length_c   1.000
_cell.angle_alpha   90.00
_cell.angle_beta   90.00
_cell.angle_gamma   90.00
#
_symmetry.space_group_name_H-M   'P 1'
#
loop_
_entity.id
_entity.type
_entity.pdbx_description
1 polymer ?
#
loop_
_entity_poly.entity_id
_entity_poly.type
_entity_poly.pdbx_seq_one_letter_code
_entity_poly.pdbx_strand_id
1 'polypeptide(L)'
;MSGLFLRALARELGSRFDLAADLGVSKPEMDTIMADPLLPTEEDKMFKMLLLSRDKQEKQETGLTLLLAVTRNRQLVDIRNWILQTAKRWMVLQGASDDHFSHAVGEILYNTTS
;
A
#
# COMPACT_ATOMS: atom_id res chain seq x y z
N MET A 1 -3.17 2.94 -7.72
CA MET A 1 -3.73 2.55 -6.41
C MET A 1 -4.75 3.57 -5.92
N SER A 2 -5.97 3.14 -5.61
CA SER A 2 -7.06 4.03 -5.15
C SER A 2 -6.86 4.50 -3.70
N GLY A 3 -7.39 5.68 -3.35
CA GLY A 3 -7.34 6.19 -1.98
C GLY A 3 -8.07 5.31 -0.96
N LEU A 4 -9.17 4.67 -1.37
CA LEU A 4 -9.92 3.73 -0.51
C LEU A 4 -9.08 2.50 -0.14
N PHE A 5 -8.33 1.95 -1.09
CA PHE A 5 -7.43 0.83 -0.84
C PHE A 5 -6.34 1.19 0.17
N LEU A 6 -5.69 2.35 -0.03
CA LEU A 6 -4.62 2.81 0.86
C LEU A 6 -5.15 3.11 2.28
N ARG A 7 -6.39 3.58 2.41
CA ARG A 7 -6.99 3.82 3.73
C ARG A 7 -7.32 2.52 4.46
N ALA A 8 -7.86 1.52 3.74
CA ALA A 8 -8.06 0.19 4.31
C ALA A 8 -6.72 -0.44 4.72
N LEU A 9 -5.68 -0.32 3.89
CA LEU A 9 -4.34 -0.78 4.23
C LEU A 9 -3.77 -0.05 5.46
N ALA A 10 -3.97 1.25 5.59
CA ALA A 10 -3.53 2.02 6.75
C ALA A 10 -4.11 1.47 8.06
N ARG A 11 -5.38 1.05 8.04
CA ARG A 11 -6.04 0.42 9.18
C ARG A 11 -5.40 -0.93 9.55
N GLU A 12 -5.08 -1.76 8.57
CA GLU A 12 -4.44 -3.07 8.79
C GLU A 12 -3.00 -2.93 9.28
N LEU A 13 -2.26 -1.94 8.77
CA LEU A 13 -0.89 -1.66 9.19
C LEU A 13 -0.83 -1.11 10.61
N GLY A 14 -1.83 -0.32 11.02
CA GLY A 14 -1.90 0.30 12.33
C GLY A 14 -0.69 1.20 12.59
N SER A 15 -0.11 1.12 13.79
CA SER A 15 1.02 1.94 14.25
C SER A 15 2.40 1.56 13.70
N ARG A 16 2.48 0.68 12.69
CA ARG A 16 3.75 0.22 12.07
C ARG A 16 4.37 1.27 11.14
N PHE A 17 4.56 2.49 11.62
CA PHE A 17 5.05 3.64 10.83
C PHE A 17 6.46 3.44 10.28
N ASP A 18 7.26 2.57 10.91
CA ASP A 18 8.60 2.23 10.44
C ASP A 18 8.61 1.59 9.04
N LEU A 19 7.48 1.00 8.61
CA LEU A 19 7.31 0.49 7.25
C LEU A 19 7.29 1.61 6.20
N ALA A 20 6.90 2.84 6.57
CA ALA A 20 6.88 3.97 5.65
C ALA A 20 8.28 4.30 5.13
N ALA A 21 9.32 4.07 5.94
CA ALA A 21 10.71 4.26 5.53
C ALA A 21 11.10 3.31 4.38
N ASP A 22 10.73 2.04 4.48
CA ASP A 22 10.97 1.04 3.44
C ASP A 22 10.17 1.32 2.16
N LEU A 23 9.08 2.09 2.29
CA LEU A 23 8.25 2.58 1.19
C LEU A 23 8.73 3.91 0.61
N GLY A 24 9.92 4.40 1.01
CA GLY A 24 10.55 5.60 0.47
C GLY A 24 10.08 6.91 1.11
N VAL A 25 9.39 6.85 2.25
CA VAL A 25 9.09 8.06 3.06
C VAL A 25 10.29 8.36 3.94
N SER A 26 10.86 9.55 3.80
CA SER A 26 12.03 9.96 4.57
C SER A 26 11.66 10.28 6.01
N LYS A 27 12.62 10.19 6.92
CA LYS A 27 12.42 10.51 8.33
C LYS A 27 11.86 11.93 8.57
N PRO A 28 12.34 13.00 7.91
CA PRO A 28 11.74 14.34 8.07
C PRO A 28 10.26 14.40 7.65
N GLU A 29 9.87 13.68 6.61
CA GLU A 29 8.48 13.61 6.17
C GLU A 29 7.62 12.84 7.18
N MET A 30 8.15 11.73 7.71
CA MET A 30 7.49 10.97 8.78
C MET A 30 7.29 11.85 10.01
N ASP A 31 8.33 12.54 10.47
CA ASP A 31 8.27 13.43 11.64
C ASP A 31 7.22 14.54 11.43
N THR A 32 7.17 15.11 10.22
CA THR A 32 6.16 16.12 9.84
C THR A 32 4.74 15.56 9.92
N ILE A 33 4.49 14.37 9.37
CA ILE A 33 3.19 13.70 9.40
C ILE A 33 2.79 13.33 10.84
N MET A 34 3.76 12.87 11.64
CA MET A 34 3.52 12.48 13.02
C MET A 34 3.18 13.66 13.93
N ALA A 35 3.73 14.85 13.63
CA ALA A 35 3.47 16.10 14.34
C ALA A 35 2.23 16.85 13.85
N ASP A 36 1.61 16.44 12.74
CA ASP A 36 0.46 17.14 12.15
C ASP A 36 -0.80 17.00 13.04
N PRO A 37 -1.31 18.09 13.63
CA PRO A 37 -2.51 18.05 14.48
C PRO A 37 -3.80 17.77 13.69
N LEU A 38 -3.78 17.91 12.35
CA LEU A 38 -4.92 17.61 11.49
C LEU A 38 -5.07 16.12 11.19
N LEU A 39 -4.11 15.29 11.59
CA LEU A 39 -4.13 13.84 11.46
C LEU A 39 -4.30 13.21 12.85
N PRO A 40 -5.52 13.19 13.41
CA PRO A 40 -5.75 12.86 14.81
C PRO A 40 -5.53 11.38 15.15
N THR A 41 -5.61 10.49 14.15
CA THR A 41 -5.52 9.04 14.36
C THR A 41 -4.25 8.44 13.74
N GLU A 42 -3.84 7.29 14.26
CA GLU A 42 -2.76 6.50 13.66
C GLU A 42 -3.10 6.05 12.22
N GLU A 43 -4.38 5.74 11.97
CA GLU A 43 -4.89 5.43 10.62
C GLU A 43 -4.66 6.62 9.67
N ASP A 44 -5.00 7.84 10.08
CA ASP A 44 -4.85 9.04 9.23
C ASP A 44 -3.38 9.32 8.92
N LYS A 45 -2.50 9.14 9.91
CA LYS A 45 -1.04 9.31 9.76
C LYS A 45 -0.47 8.27 8.80
N MET A 46 -0.79 6.99 9.01
CA MET A 46 -0.35 5.90 8.14
C MET A 46 -0.90 6.09 6.72
N PHE A 47 -2.17 6.47 6.60
CA PHE A 47 -2.78 6.76 5.31
C PHE A 47 -2.05 7.88 4.57
N LYS A 48 -1.68 8.97 5.27
CA LYS A 48 -0.90 10.05 4.69
C LYS A 48 0.49 9.60 4.24
N MET A 49 1.17 8.74 5.01
CA MET A 49 2.47 8.16 4.63
C MET A 49 2.35 7.27 3.39
N LEU A 50 1.29 6.46 3.29
CA LEU A 50 1.02 5.62 2.12
C LEU A 50 0.70 6.45 0.86
N LEU A 51 -0.05 7.55 1.01
CA LEU A 51 -0.30 8.50 -0.09
C LEU A 51 1.02 9.12 -0.58
N LEU A 52 1.86 9.58 0.35
CA LEU A 52 3.15 10.18 0.01
C LEU A 52 4.08 9.17 -0.69
N SER A 53 4.14 7.94 -0.19
CA SER A 53 4.89 6.86 -0.86
C SER A 53 4.39 6.62 -2.27
N ARG A 54 3.07 6.51 -2.48
CA ARG A 54 2.46 6.37 -3.81
C ARG A 54 2.86 7.52 -4.73
N ASP A 55 2.77 8.77 -4.25
CA ASP A 55 3.02 9.96 -5.06
C ASP A 55 4.49 10.08 -5.49
N LYS A 56 5.41 9.42 -4.76
CA LYS A 56 6.83 9.29 -5.14
C LYS A 56 7.10 8.21 -6.19
N GLN A 57 6.15 7.31 -6.45
CA GLN A 57 6.33 6.28 -7.48
C GLN A 57 5.95 6.83 -8.85
N GLU A 58 6.87 6.72 -9.83
CA GLU A 58 6.60 7.14 -11.21
C GLU A 58 5.46 6.36 -11.87
N LYS A 59 5.22 5.11 -11.42
CA LYS A 59 4.15 4.23 -11.93
C LYS A 59 3.38 3.58 -10.78
N GLN A 60 2.06 3.45 -10.94
CA GLN A 60 1.17 2.88 -9.91
C GLN A 60 1.45 1.40 -9.61
N GLU A 61 1.90 0.66 -10.63
CA GLU A 61 2.24 -0.76 -10.60
C GLU A 61 3.45 -1.04 -9.70
N THR A 62 4.38 -0.08 -9.67
CA THR A 62 5.57 -0.09 -8.80
C THR A 62 5.18 -0.02 -7.33
N GLY A 63 4.12 0.72 -6.99
CA GLY A 63 3.71 0.91 -5.61
C GLY A 63 3.14 -0.37 -4.96
N LEU A 64 2.32 -1.16 -5.68
CA LEU A 64 1.83 -2.44 -5.16
C LEU A 64 2.96 -3.48 -5.05
N THR A 65 3.84 -3.53 -6.06
CA THR A 65 5.02 -4.40 -6.05
C THR A 65 5.93 -4.09 -4.86
N LEU A 66 6.19 -2.80 -4.61
CA LEU A 66 6.98 -2.34 -3.48
C LEU A 66 6.32 -2.70 -2.15
N LEU A 67 5.00 -2.49 -2.01
CA LEU A 67 4.24 -2.90 -0.81
C LEU A 67 4.35 -4.40 -0.52
N LEU A 68 4.22 -5.24 -1.55
CA LEU A 68 4.38 -6.69 -1.41
C LEU A 68 5.81 -7.10 -1.08
N ALA A 69 6.81 -6.42 -1.64
CA ALA A 69 8.21 -6.65 -1.33
C ALA A 69 8.54 -6.27 0.12
N VAL A 70 8.11 -5.09 0.60
CA VAL A 70 8.32 -4.62 1.97
C VAL A 70 7.63 -5.54 2.97
N THR A 71 6.37 -5.89 2.75
CA THR A 71 5.63 -6.80 3.64
C THR A 71 6.23 -8.21 3.66
N ARG A 72 6.78 -8.70 2.54
CA ARG A 72 7.55 -9.95 2.51
C ARG A 72 8.84 -9.85 3.32
N ASN A 73 9.64 -8.80 3.11
CA ASN A 73 10.93 -8.61 3.78
C ASN A 73 10.80 -8.47 5.29
N ARG A 74 9.70 -7.84 5.74
CA ARG A 74 9.34 -7.66 7.15
C ARG A 74 8.58 -8.85 7.75
N GLN A 75 8.41 -9.94 6.99
CA GLN A 75 7.68 -11.14 7.40
C GLN A 75 6.23 -10.86 7.87
N LEU A 76 5.59 -9.83 7.31
CA LEU A 76 4.21 -9.46 7.60
C LEU A 76 3.26 -10.30 6.75
N VAL A 77 3.28 -11.61 6.98
CA VAL A 77 2.58 -12.60 6.15
C VAL A 77 1.07 -12.31 6.10
N ASP A 78 0.45 -11.98 7.23
CA ASP A 78 -0.98 -11.71 7.30
C ASP A 78 -1.38 -10.47 6.48
N ILE A 79 -0.62 -9.37 6.61
CA ILE A 79 -0.85 -8.15 5.84
C ILE A 79 -0.62 -8.39 4.36
N ARG A 80 0.45 -9.11 3.99
CA ARG A 80 0.73 -9.47 2.60
C ARG A 80 -0.41 -10.29 2.01
N ASN A 81 -0.90 -11.29 2.74
CA ASN A 81 -2.04 -12.11 2.31
C ASN A 81 -3.32 -11.27 2.18
N TRP A 82 -3.57 -10.36 3.12
CA TRP A 82 -4.68 -9.43 3.06
C TRP A 82 -4.61 -8.51 1.84
N ILE A 83 -3.42 -7.96 1.52
CA ILE A 83 -3.19 -7.14 0.32
C ILE A 83 -3.53 -7.94 -0.94
N LEU A 84 -3.00 -9.16 -1.05
CA LEU A 84 -3.24 -10.04 -2.20
C LEU A 84 -4.72 -10.41 -2.34
N GLN A 85 -5.40 -10.75 -1.24
CA GLN A 85 -6.82 -11.07 -1.24
C GLN A 85 -7.69 -9.86 -1.60
N THR A 86 -7.37 -8.68 -1.06
CA THR A 86 -8.09 -7.43 -1.37
C THR A 86 -7.89 -7.04 -2.83
N ALA A 87 -6.67 -7.15 -3.35
CA ALA A 87 -6.38 -6.92 -4.77
C ALA A 87 -7.14 -7.91 -5.67
N LYS A 88 -7.16 -9.20 -5.33
CA LYS A 88 -7.95 -10.24 -6.02
C LYS A 88 -9.45 -9.90 -6.02
N ARG A 89 -10.02 -9.56 -4.86
CA ARG A 89 -11.45 -9.20 -4.76
C ARG A 89 -11.77 -7.95 -5.57
N TRP A 90 -10.89 -6.96 -5.55
CA TRP A 90 -11.05 -5.75 -6.33
C TRP A 90 -11.06 -6.03 -7.84
N MET A 91 -10.17 -6.89 -8.33
CA MET A 91 -10.18 -7.35 -9.73
C MET A 91 -11.49 -8.06 -10.10
N VAL A 92 -12.01 -8.93 -9.23
CA VAL A 92 -13.29 -9.62 -9.47
C VAL A 92 -14.46 -8.63 -9.54
N LEU A 93 -14.46 -7.60 -8.68
CA LEU A 93 -15.51 -6.59 -8.62
C LEU A 93 -15.45 -5.58 -9.76
N GLN A 94 -14.27 -5.34 -10.34
CA GLN A 94 -14.08 -4.44 -11.50
C GLN A 94 -14.64 -5.02 -12.81
N GLY A 95 -14.78 -6.36 -12.91
CA GLY A 95 -15.39 -7.05 -14.06
C GLY A 95 -14.70 -6.75 -15.40
N ALA A 96 -13.74 -7.59 -15.81
CA ALA A 96 -13.05 -7.50 -17.10
C ALA A 96 -12.65 -6.07 -17.54
N SER A 97 -12.28 -5.21 -16.59
CA SER A 97 -11.71 -3.89 -16.91
C SER A 97 -10.34 -4.12 -17.53
N ASP A 98 -10.19 -3.74 -18.81
CA ASP A 98 -8.98 -3.90 -19.60
C ASP A 98 -7.98 -2.75 -19.34
N ASP A 99 -7.95 -2.24 -18.11
CA ASP A 99 -7.04 -1.16 -17.72
C ASP A 99 -5.66 -1.68 -17.32
N HIS A 100 -4.63 -0.87 -17.61
CA HIS A 100 -3.22 -1.20 -17.33
C HIS A 100 -2.98 -1.62 -15.87
N PHE A 101 -3.69 -1.00 -14.92
CA PHE A 101 -3.54 -1.32 -13.50
C PHE A 101 -4.07 -2.72 -13.17
N SER A 102 -5.19 -3.13 -13.77
CA SER A 102 -5.77 -4.46 -13.62
C SER A 102 -4.88 -5.54 -14.23
N HIS A 103 -4.23 -5.27 -15.37
CA HIS A 103 -3.20 -6.15 -15.94
C HIS A 103 -1.99 -6.30 -15.01
N ALA A 104 -1.44 -5.21 -14.50
CA ALA A 104 -0.29 -5.25 -13.60
C ALA A 104 -0.60 -5.95 -12.27
N VAL A 105 -1.79 -5.72 -11.70
CA VAL A 105 -2.26 -6.47 -10.52
C VAL A 105 -2.39 -7.96 -10.87
N GLY A 106 -2.92 -8.29 -12.05
CA GLY A 106 -3.00 -9.67 -12.56
C GLY A 106 -1.63 -10.36 -12.65
N GLU A 107 -0.63 -9.71 -13.25
CA GLU A 107 0.74 -10.23 -13.36
C GLU A 107 1.40 -10.42 -11.99
N ILE A 108 1.24 -9.43 -11.10
CA ILE A 108 1.75 -9.53 -9.71
C ILE A 108 1.12 -10.72 -9.00
N LEU A 109 -0.20 -10.90 -9.11
CA LEU A 109 -0.89 -12.02 -8.50
C LEU A 109 -0.43 -13.36 -9.07
N TYR A 110 -0.31 -13.48 -10.40
CA TYR A 110 0.16 -14.70 -11.07
C TYR A 110 1.57 -15.11 -10.61
N ASN A 111 2.50 -14.15 -10.58
CA ASN A 111 3.89 -14.37 -10.17
C ASN A 111 4.06 -14.61 -8.67
N THR A 112 3.07 -14.26 -7.85
CA THR A 112 3.12 -14.43 -6.39
C THR A 112 2.53 -15.76 -5.91
N THR A 113 1.69 -16.42 -6.74
CA THR A 113 1.10 -17.74 -6.46
C THR A 113 1.83 -18.93 -7.12
N SER A 114 2.84 -18.66 -7.95
CA SER A 114 3.75 -19.68 -8.50
C SER A 114 4.95 -19.89 -7.58
#